data_AF-A0A3D4HVW9-F1
#
_entry.id   AF-A0A3D4HVW9-F1
#
_cell.length_a   1.000
_cell.length_b   1.000
_cell.length_c   1.000
_cell.angle_alpha   90.00
_cell.angle_beta   90.00
_cell.angle_gamma   90.00
#
_symmetry.space_group_name_H-M   'P 1'
#
loop_
_entity.id
_entity.type
_entity.pdbx_description
1 polymer ?
#
loop_
_entity_poly.entity_id
_entity_poly.type
_entity_poly.pdbx_seq_one_letter_code
_entity_poly.pdbx_strand_id
1 'polypeptide(L)'
;MLFLKGLSLGIYYRLRRMNKAFKNWRKFGIVIFGSLFVATTLFPLHVVADDLRVEIYQGNLAVSSLTIDSDNTKQFAARAFVGTTEVTDTVDFIWSLDGKYPASQVGSITQTGLYTSGSTAGFYSGALKLTGTLNGKSDLDLV
;
A
#
# COMPACT_ATOMS: atom_id res chain seq x y z
N MET A 1 -57.69 31.46 -17.17
CA MET A 1 -56.38 30.93 -17.59
C MET A 1 -55.34 32.04 -17.44
N LEU A 2 -54.65 32.13 -16.29
CA LEU A 2 -53.48 33.03 -16.08
C LEU A 2 -52.81 32.72 -14.73
N PHE A 3 -52.06 31.61 -14.68
CA PHE A 3 -51.29 31.19 -13.51
C PHE A 3 -49.90 30.70 -13.96
N LEU A 4 -49.07 31.59 -14.53
CA LEU A 4 -47.73 31.22 -15.01
C LEU A 4 -46.65 32.31 -14.85
N LYS A 5 -46.91 33.42 -14.15
CA LYS A 5 -45.93 34.52 -13.98
C LYS A 5 -45.05 34.45 -12.72
N GLY A 6 -45.27 33.49 -11.82
CA GLY A 6 -44.53 33.39 -10.54
C GLY A 6 -43.27 32.51 -10.53
N LEU A 7 -43.12 31.58 -11.50
CA LEU A 7 -42.04 30.58 -11.47
C LEU A 7 -40.70 31.06 -12.07
N SER A 8 -40.68 32.18 -12.80
CA SER A 8 -39.52 32.60 -13.59
C SER A 8 -38.47 33.42 -12.83
N LEU A 9 -38.86 34.23 -11.85
CA LEU A 9 -37.93 35.11 -11.14
C LEU A 9 -36.99 34.35 -10.19
N GLY A 10 -37.50 33.35 -9.46
CA GLY A 10 -36.68 32.57 -8.53
C GLY A 10 -35.57 31.79 -9.24
N ILE A 11 -35.87 31.20 -10.40
CA ILE A 11 -34.91 30.48 -11.24
C ILE A 11 -33.90 31.46 -11.84
N TYR A 12 -34.36 32.63 -12.31
CA TYR A 12 -33.49 33.67 -12.85
C TYR A 12 -32.42 34.14 -11.84
N TYR A 13 -32.81 34.41 -10.59
CA TYR A 13 -31.85 34.84 -9.56
C TYR A 13 -30.87 33.73 -9.13
N ARG A 14 -31.26 32.45 -9.26
CA ARG A 14 -30.36 31.31 -9.01
C ARG A 14 -29.30 31.18 -10.11
N LEU A 15 -29.72 31.23 -11.37
CA LEU A 15 -28.81 31.18 -12.52
C LEU A 15 -27.83 32.36 -12.54
N ARG A 16 -28.30 33.57 -12.21
CA ARG A 16 -27.42 34.76 -12.13
C ARG A 16 -26.35 34.64 -11.05
N ARG A 17 -26.67 34.06 -9.89
CA ARG A 17 -25.69 33.79 -8.82
C ARG A 17 -24.64 32.77 -9.24
N MET A 18 -25.05 31.69 -9.91
CA MET A 18 -24.13 30.70 -10.45
C MET A 18 -23.16 31.31 -11.47
N ASN A 19 -23.67 32.13 -12.39
CA ASN A 19 -22.83 32.77 -13.40
C ASN A 19 -21.75 33.71 -12.79
N LYS A 20 -22.08 34.37 -11.67
CA LYS A 20 -21.11 35.18 -10.90
C LYS A 20 -20.04 34.31 -10.22
N ALA A 21 -20.40 33.13 -9.74
CA ALA A 21 -19.45 32.18 -9.15
C ALA A 21 -18.48 31.60 -10.20
N PHE A 22 -18.97 31.24 -11.39
CA PHE A 22 -18.14 30.73 -12.49
C PHE A 22 -17.09 31.75 -12.98
N LYS A 23 -17.44 33.04 -13.01
CA LYS A 23 -16.51 34.11 -13.41
C LYS A 23 -15.32 34.26 -12.44
N ASN A 24 -15.54 34.00 -11.15
CA ASN A 24 -14.47 33.99 -10.16
C ASN A 24 -13.68 32.67 -10.17
N TRP A 25 -14.32 31.54 -10.48
CA TRP A 25 -13.67 30.23 -10.65
C TRP A 25 -12.59 30.22 -11.73
N ARG A 26 -12.80 30.95 -12.83
CA ARG A 26 -11.77 31.13 -13.87
C ARG A 26 -10.47 31.77 -13.34
N LYS A 27 -10.55 32.61 -12.29
CA LYS A 27 -9.37 33.19 -11.64
C LYS A 27 -8.69 32.21 -10.69
N PHE A 28 -9.46 31.36 -10.00
CA PHE A 28 -8.92 30.31 -9.13
C PHE A 28 -8.24 29.18 -9.91
N GLY A 29 -8.79 28.75 -11.05
CA GLY A 29 -8.21 27.69 -11.86
C GLY A 29 -6.79 28.00 -12.35
N ILE A 30 -6.53 29.24 -12.75
CA ILE A 30 -5.19 29.68 -13.21
C ILE A 30 -4.13 29.53 -12.10
N VAL A 31 -4.50 29.78 -10.84
CA VAL A 31 -3.57 29.67 -9.71
C VAL A 31 -3.25 28.22 -9.38
N ILE A 32 -4.24 27.31 -9.43
CA ILE A 32 -4.06 25.89 -9.07
C ILE A 32 -3.27 25.13 -10.14
N PHE A 33 -3.55 25.34 -11.42
CA PHE A 33 -2.85 24.63 -12.49
C PHE A 33 -1.47 25.25 -12.82
N GLY A 34 -1.28 26.55 -12.61
CA GLY A 34 0.01 27.22 -12.82
C GLY A 34 1.08 26.81 -11.80
N SER A 35 0.72 26.62 -10.53
CA SER A 35 1.67 26.15 -9.50
C SER A 35 1.99 24.65 -9.63
N LEU A 36 1.10 23.86 -10.24
CA LEU A 36 1.31 22.42 -10.37
C LEU A 36 2.35 22.07 -11.46
N PHE A 37 2.52 22.93 -12.47
CA PHE A 37 3.44 22.66 -13.58
C PHE A 37 4.91 23.00 -13.29
N VAL A 38 5.20 23.76 -12.23
CA VAL A 38 6.58 24.16 -11.87
C VAL A 38 7.23 23.19 -10.87
N ALA A 39 6.44 22.33 -10.20
CA ALA A 39 6.96 21.41 -9.19
C ALA A 39 7.48 20.06 -9.74
N THR A 40 7.29 19.75 -11.03
CA THR A 40 7.66 18.44 -11.59
C THR A 40 9.09 18.35 -12.11
N THR A 41 9.82 19.45 -12.19
CA THR A 41 11.19 19.48 -12.76
C THR A 41 12.32 19.39 -11.72
N LEU A 42 11.99 19.24 -10.44
CA LEU A 42 12.97 19.21 -9.35
C LEU A 42 12.87 17.97 -8.47
N PHE A 43 12.33 16.87 -8.99
CA PHE A 43 12.63 15.56 -8.41
C PHE A 43 13.96 15.11 -9.01
N PRO A 44 15.09 15.15 -8.27
CA PRO A 44 16.24 14.38 -8.70
C PRO A 44 15.76 12.94 -8.84
N LEU A 45 15.92 12.38 -10.04
CA LEU A 45 15.80 10.95 -10.27
C LEU A 45 16.93 10.33 -9.45
N HIS A 46 16.67 10.03 -8.19
CA HIS A 46 17.59 9.28 -7.36
C HIS A 46 17.64 7.90 -8.02
N VAL A 47 18.72 7.63 -8.74
CA VAL A 47 19.05 6.26 -9.13
C VAL A 47 19.34 5.56 -7.82
N VAL A 48 18.30 4.98 -7.22
CA VAL A 48 18.43 4.04 -6.12
C VAL A 48 19.27 2.93 -6.73
N ALA A 49 20.51 2.77 -6.25
CA ALA A 49 21.30 1.59 -6.57
C ALA A 49 20.40 0.39 -6.32
N ASP A 50 20.34 -0.58 -7.24
CA ASP A 50 19.43 -1.71 -7.10
C ASP A 50 19.65 -2.40 -5.76
N ASP A 51 18.76 -2.08 -4.81
CA ASP A 51 18.82 -2.60 -3.47
C ASP A 51 18.06 -3.91 -3.42
N LEU A 52 18.51 -4.81 -2.56
CA LEU A 52 17.80 -6.06 -2.37
C LEU A 52 16.46 -5.73 -1.71
N ARG A 53 15.36 -6.18 -2.32
CA ARG A 53 14.03 -6.12 -1.74
C ARG A 53 13.48 -7.51 -1.60
N VAL A 54 13.03 -7.87 -0.41
CA VAL A 54 12.45 -9.17 -0.09
C VAL A 54 10.98 -8.98 0.22
N GLU A 55 10.15 -9.92 -0.22
CA GLU A 55 8.71 -9.84 -0.07
C GLU A 55 8.12 -11.22 0.27
N ILE A 56 7.19 -11.24 1.22
CA ILE A 56 6.40 -12.40 1.60
C ILE A 56 5.18 -12.49 0.69
N TYR A 57 4.94 -13.67 0.12
CA TYR A 57 3.81 -13.95 -0.75
C TYR A 57 2.93 -15.05 -0.18
N GLN A 58 1.61 -14.92 -0.37
CA GLN A 58 0.66 -16.00 -0.21
C GLN A 58 0.03 -16.30 -1.58
N GLY A 59 0.39 -17.45 -2.17
CA GLY A 59 0.09 -17.71 -3.58
C GLY A 59 0.78 -16.69 -4.48
N ASN A 60 0.01 -15.86 -5.18
CA ASN A 60 0.51 -14.83 -6.11
C ASN A 60 0.38 -13.40 -5.57
N LEU A 61 0.00 -13.22 -4.31
CA LEU A 61 -0.22 -11.91 -3.70
C LEU A 61 0.87 -11.62 -2.66
N ALA A 62 1.49 -10.45 -2.77
CA ALA A 62 2.36 -9.91 -1.73
C ALA A 62 1.52 -9.64 -0.46
N VAL A 63 2.05 -10.06 0.69
CA VAL A 63 1.38 -9.94 1.98
C VAL A 63 1.91 -8.70 2.68
N SER A 64 1.02 -7.86 3.17
CA SER A 64 1.37 -6.63 3.91
C SER A 64 0.91 -6.66 5.37
N SER A 65 0.09 -7.65 5.73
CA SER A 65 -0.30 -7.89 7.10
C SER A 65 -0.75 -9.32 7.33
N LEU A 66 -0.44 -9.89 8.49
CA LEU A 66 -0.90 -11.22 8.88
C LEU A 66 -2.18 -11.17 9.73
N THR A 67 -3.25 -11.79 9.21
CA THR A 67 -4.45 -12.13 9.99
C THR A 67 -4.44 -13.62 10.28
N ILE A 68 -4.52 -13.96 11.56
CA ILE A 68 -4.52 -15.34 12.03
C ILE A 68 -5.96 -15.80 12.25
N ASP A 69 -6.39 -16.76 11.43
CA ASP A 69 -7.55 -17.59 11.69
C ASP A 69 -7.07 -18.79 12.53
N SER A 70 -7.72 -19.06 13.67
CA SER A 70 -7.26 -20.11 14.60
C SER A 70 -7.15 -21.49 13.93
N ASP A 71 -6.12 -22.25 14.31
CA ASP A 71 -5.87 -23.66 13.98
C ASP A 71 -5.78 -24.02 12.48
N ASN A 72 -5.43 -23.06 11.63
CA ASN A 72 -5.13 -23.26 10.21
C ASN A 72 -3.63 -23.22 9.89
N THR A 73 -3.23 -23.97 8.87
CA THR A 73 -1.91 -23.87 8.23
C THR A 73 -2.01 -23.05 6.94
N LYS A 74 -0.99 -22.24 6.66
CA LYS A 74 -0.88 -21.43 5.44
C LYS A 74 0.54 -21.57 4.88
N GLN A 75 0.65 -21.70 3.57
CA GLN A 75 1.94 -21.72 2.89
C GLN A 75 2.28 -20.31 2.41
N PHE A 76 3.42 -19.80 2.85
CA PHE A 76 4.01 -18.58 2.33
C PHE A 76 5.16 -18.91 1.37
N ALA A 77 5.42 -18.00 0.46
CA ALA A 77 6.55 -18.03 -0.45
C ALA A 77 7.39 -16.77 -0.24
N ALA A 78 8.69 -16.90 -0.39
CA ALA A 78 9.61 -15.77 -0.40
C ALA A 78 9.88 -15.38 -1.85
N ARG A 79 9.90 -14.08 -2.13
CA ARG A 79 10.43 -13.55 -3.39
C ARG A 79 11.45 -12.47 -3.08
N ALA A 80 12.44 -12.34 -3.95
CA ALA A 80 13.44 -11.29 -3.83
C ALA A 80 13.67 -10.59 -5.17
N PHE A 81 13.89 -9.30 -5.10
CA PHE A 81 14.09 -8.42 -6.24
C PHE A 81 15.34 -7.57 -6.05
N VAL A 82 16.05 -7.33 -7.14
CA VAL A 82 17.12 -6.33 -7.24
C VAL A 82 16.66 -5.35 -8.31
N GLY A 83 16.24 -4.17 -7.87
CA GLY A 83 15.49 -3.24 -8.72
C GLY A 83 14.14 -3.83 -9.16
N THR A 84 14.00 -4.09 -10.46
CA THR A 84 12.81 -4.73 -11.06
C THR A 84 13.01 -6.20 -11.40
N THR A 85 14.22 -6.73 -11.24
CA THR A 85 14.55 -8.11 -11.61
C THR A 85 14.32 -9.04 -10.42
N GLU A 86 13.57 -10.11 -10.62
CA GLU A 86 13.42 -11.17 -9.62
C GLU A 86 14.71 -12.01 -9.56
N VAL A 87 15.23 -12.21 -8.36
CA VAL A 87 16.49 -12.93 -8.09
C VAL A 87 16.32 -14.02 -7.02
N THR A 88 15.07 -14.44 -6.76
CA THR A 88 14.65 -15.36 -5.69
C THR A 88 15.57 -16.59 -5.55
N ASP A 89 15.96 -17.24 -6.65
CA ASP A 89 16.77 -18.48 -6.64
C ASP A 89 18.22 -18.29 -6.15
N THR A 90 18.68 -17.04 -6.02
CA THR A 90 20.03 -16.70 -5.60
C THR A 90 20.11 -16.13 -4.19
N VAL A 91 18.96 -15.99 -3.51
CA VAL A 91 18.84 -15.38 -2.19
C VAL A 91 18.67 -16.44 -1.13
N ASP A 92 19.45 -16.31 -0.06
CA ASP A 92 19.27 -17.13 1.13
C ASP A 92 18.16 -16.53 2.00
N PHE A 93 17.06 -17.27 2.17
CA PHE A 93 15.92 -16.84 2.97
C PHE A 93 15.90 -17.46 4.36
N ILE A 94 15.57 -16.65 5.36
CA ILE A 94 15.34 -17.05 6.74
C ILE A 94 13.94 -16.63 7.18
N TRP A 95 13.11 -17.61 7.52
CA TRP A 95 11.80 -17.40 8.11
C TRP A 95 11.89 -17.42 9.64
N SER A 96 11.18 -16.51 10.29
CA SER A 96 11.03 -16.49 11.74
C SER A 96 9.76 -15.77 12.14
N LEU A 97 9.37 -15.89 13.40
CA LEU A 97 8.34 -15.04 13.99
C LEU A 97 9.01 -13.94 14.80
N ASP A 98 8.46 -12.73 14.72
CA ASP A 98 8.88 -11.61 15.54
C ASP A 98 8.48 -11.88 16.99
N GLY A 99 9.45 -11.84 17.90
CA GLY A 99 9.26 -12.18 19.32
C GLY A 99 8.35 -11.23 20.10
N LYS A 100 7.70 -10.27 19.42
CA LYS A 100 6.73 -9.31 19.95
C LYS A 100 5.50 -9.97 20.54
N TYR A 101 5.08 -11.11 20.01
CA TYR A 101 3.92 -11.86 20.49
C TYR A 101 4.34 -13.25 20.96
N PRO A 102 3.68 -13.82 21.99
CA PRO A 102 3.97 -15.17 22.44
C PRO A 102 3.59 -16.19 21.34
N ALA A 103 4.43 -17.22 21.16
CA ALA A 103 4.23 -18.27 20.16
C ALA A 103 2.88 -19.01 20.31
N SER A 104 2.27 -19.03 21.49
CA SER A 104 0.92 -19.60 21.68
C SER A 104 -0.19 -18.81 20.97
N GLN A 105 0.03 -17.52 20.71
CA GLN A 105 -0.89 -16.64 19.99
C GLN A 105 -0.61 -16.63 18.49
N VAL A 106 0.67 -16.47 18.10
CA VAL A 106 1.08 -16.33 16.70
C VAL A 106 1.48 -17.64 16.02
N GLY A 107 1.69 -18.72 16.76
CA GLY A 107 1.99 -20.03 16.19
C GLY A 107 3.46 -20.26 15.87
N SER A 108 3.75 -20.92 14.75
CA SER A 108 5.09 -21.30 14.31
C SER A 108 5.24 -21.24 12.79
N ILE A 109 6.48 -21.12 12.31
CA ILE A 109 6.80 -21.21 10.88
C ILE A 109 8.04 -22.07 10.66
N THR A 110 8.02 -22.87 9.59
CA THR A 110 9.18 -23.66 9.16
C THR A 110 10.08 -22.86 8.22
N GLN A 111 11.31 -23.35 8.01
CA GLN A 111 12.24 -22.77 7.03
C GLN A 111 11.73 -22.83 5.58
N THR A 112 10.72 -23.66 5.30
CA THR A 112 10.08 -23.75 3.98
C THR A 112 8.88 -22.81 3.84
N GLY A 113 8.65 -21.91 4.81
CA GLY A 113 7.52 -20.98 4.79
C GLY A 113 6.17 -21.61 5.14
N LEU A 114 6.15 -22.83 5.69
CA LEU A 114 4.90 -23.44 6.17
C LEU A 114 4.57 -22.85 7.54
N TYR A 115 3.56 -22.01 7.58
CA TYR A 115 3.08 -21.35 8.78
C TYR A 115 1.91 -22.13 9.40
N THR A 116 1.98 -22.33 10.72
CA THR A 116 0.91 -22.94 11.52
C THR A 116 0.44 -21.92 12.54
N SER A 117 -0.84 -21.57 12.49
CA SER A 117 -1.42 -20.57 13.40
C SER A 117 -1.41 -21.02 14.87
N GLY A 118 -1.37 -20.03 15.76
CA GLY A 118 -1.60 -20.25 17.18
C GLY A 118 -3.09 -20.34 17.51
N SER A 119 -3.36 -20.42 18.81
CA SER A 119 -4.70 -20.67 19.36
C SER A 119 -5.61 -19.43 19.40
N THR A 120 -5.05 -18.23 19.25
CA THR A 120 -5.77 -16.97 19.43
C THR A 120 -5.93 -16.25 18.10
N ALA A 121 -7.13 -16.27 17.54
CA ALA A 121 -7.43 -15.52 16.33
C ALA A 121 -7.26 -14.00 16.56
N GLY A 122 -6.75 -13.30 15.55
CA GLY A 122 -6.48 -11.87 15.66
C GLY A 122 -5.60 -11.32 14.55
N PHE A 123 -5.36 -10.00 14.64
CA PHE A 123 -4.46 -9.28 13.75
C PHE A 123 -3.11 -9.08 14.45
N TYR A 124 -2.04 -9.59 13.83
CA TYR A 124 -0.71 -9.60 14.42
C TYR A 124 0.29 -8.98 13.45
N SER A 125 0.30 -7.65 13.39
CA SER A 125 1.18 -6.92 12.49
C SER A 125 2.65 -7.07 12.87
N GLY A 126 3.44 -7.41 11.86
CA GLY A 126 4.88 -7.63 11.94
C GLY A 126 5.25 -8.90 12.69
N ALA A 127 4.32 -9.84 12.87
CA ALA A 127 4.57 -11.10 13.56
C ALA A 127 5.36 -12.09 12.70
N LEU A 128 5.23 -12.02 11.38
CA LEU A 128 5.96 -12.87 10.46
C LEU A 128 7.17 -12.10 9.90
N LYS A 129 8.33 -12.74 9.98
CA LYS A 129 9.60 -12.15 9.59
C LYS A 129 10.27 -12.99 8.50
N LEU A 130 10.62 -12.34 7.40
CA LEU A 130 11.43 -12.92 6.33
C LEU A 130 12.68 -12.08 6.15
N THR A 131 13.85 -12.70 6.29
CA THR A 131 15.13 -12.06 5.99
C THR A 131 15.74 -12.73 4.78
N GLY A 132 16.04 -11.95 3.73
CA GLY A 132 16.76 -12.44 2.56
C GLY A 132 18.16 -11.86 2.53
N THR A 133 19.16 -12.67 2.17
CA THR A 133 20.56 -12.22 2.03
C THR A 133 21.10 -12.58 0.66
N LEU A 134 21.73 -11.61 0.00
CA LEU A 134 22.38 -11.75 -1.30
C LEU A 134 23.73 -11.03 -1.28
N ASN A 135 24.83 -11.76 -1.49
CA ASN A 135 26.19 -11.20 -1.56
C ASN A 135 26.55 -10.28 -0.37
N GLY A 136 26.09 -10.64 0.84
CA GLY A 136 26.33 -9.86 2.06
C GLY A 136 25.43 -8.63 2.25
N LYS A 137 24.52 -8.33 1.31
CA LYS A 137 23.40 -7.42 1.53
C LYS A 137 22.22 -8.21 2.09
N SER A 138 21.54 -7.65 3.08
CA SER A 138 20.34 -8.27 3.66
C SER A 138 19.19 -7.29 3.63
N ASP A 139 18.00 -7.81 3.37
CA ASP A 139 16.74 -7.08 3.49
C ASP A 139 15.76 -7.87 4.35
N LEU A 140 14.78 -7.16 4.89
CA LEU A 140 13.86 -7.63 5.90
C LEU A 140 12.42 -7.26 5.51
N ASP A 141 11.58 -8.28 5.35
CA ASP A 141 10.14 -8.10 5.26
C ASP A 141 9.46 -8.55 6.57
N LEU A 142 8.52 -7.73 7.03
CA LEU A 142 7.80 -7.87 8.30
C LEU A 142 6.31 -7.68 8.05
N VAL A 143 5.53 -8.71 8.35
CA VAL A 143 4.10 -8.82 8.02
C VAL A 143 3.25 -9.16 9.22
#